data_AF-A0A4Q3WI96-F1
#
_entry.id   AF-A0A4Q3WI96-F1
#
_cell.length_a   1.000
_cell.length_b   1.000
_cell.length_c   1.000
_cell.angle_alpha   90.00
_cell.angle_beta   90.00
_cell.angle_gamma   90.00
#
_symmetry.space_group_name_H-M   'P 1'
#
loop_
_entity.id
_entity.type
_entity.pdbx_description
1 polymer ?
#
loop_
_entity_poly.entity_id
_entity_poly.type
_entity_poly.pdbx_seq_one_letter_code
_entity_poly.pdbx_strand_id
1 'polypeptide(L)'
;MKLIPYAGLLLLLTGCTQQIKIAELEAVTLSYYNQTRAGKDKKPVASKATLTPNKDGSYEGVVQMFNGSQISVAVIEDKDSGDIHFIEGPKTTPKAPKKAR
;
A
#
# COMPACT_ATOMS: atom_id res chain seq x y z
N MET A 1 34.02 24.76 21.11
CA MET A 1 33.64 23.61 20.28
C MET A 1 32.17 23.33 20.52
N LYS A 2 31.30 23.63 19.54
CA LYS A 2 29.83 23.40 19.63
C LYS A 2 29.54 22.00 19.08
N LEU A 3 29.30 21.05 19.96
CA LEU A 3 28.91 19.68 19.63
C LEU A 3 27.44 19.73 19.15
N ILE A 4 27.23 19.69 17.83
CA ILE A 4 25.88 19.59 17.25
C ILE A 4 25.35 18.19 17.62
N PRO A 5 24.13 18.08 18.18
CA PRO A 5 23.61 16.78 18.60
C PRO A 5 23.27 15.94 17.36
N TYR A 6 24.15 15.01 17.01
CA TYR A 6 23.94 13.98 15.98
C TYR A 6 22.71 13.09 16.23
N ALA A 7 22.07 13.20 17.40
CA ALA A 7 20.80 12.54 17.71
C ALA A 7 19.65 12.96 16.79
N GLY A 8 19.65 14.19 16.26
CA GLY A 8 18.63 14.65 15.31
C GLY A 8 18.76 14.04 13.91
N LEU A 9 19.98 13.71 13.47
CA LEU A 9 20.25 13.17 12.15
C LEU A 9 19.89 11.67 12.04
N LEU A 10 20.02 10.92 13.14
CA LEU A 10 19.65 9.50 13.22
C LEU A 10 18.13 9.25 13.14
N LEU A 11 17.31 10.19 13.61
CA LEU A 11 15.85 10.13 13.51
C LEU A 11 15.32 10.38 12.08
N LEU A 12 16.03 11.16 11.27
CA LEU A 12 15.69 11.35 9.85
C LEU A 12 16.01 10.13 8.98
N LEU A 13 17.08 9.40 9.30
CA LEU A 13 17.49 8.21 8.52
C LEU A 13 16.58 7.00 8.74
N THR A 14 16.03 6.85 9.94
CA THR A 14 15.11 5.74 10.30
C THR A 14 13.68 5.96 9.77
N GLY A 15 13.21 7.21 9.71
CA GLY A 15 11.91 7.54 9.11
C GLY A 15 11.86 7.37 7.58
N CYS A 16 12.99 7.59 6.90
CA CYS A 16 13.11 7.39 5.44
C CYS A 16 13.00 5.91 5.05
N THR A 17 13.58 5.00 5.83
CA THR A 17 13.63 3.57 5.47
C THR A 17 12.25 2.93 5.47
N GLN A 18 11.38 3.30 6.41
CA GLN A 18 10.02 2.76 6.47
C GLN A 18 9.14 3.32 5.36
N GLN A 19 9.27 4.60 5.01
CA GLN A 19 8.54 5.20 3.88
C GLN A 19 8.94 4.61 2.53
N ILE A 20 10.22 4.30 2.32
CA ILE A 20 10.70 3.64 1.10
C ILE A 20 10.08 2.24 0.98
N LYS A 21 10.11 1.44 2.06
CA LYS A 21 9.47 0.11 2.08
C LYS A 21 7.97 0.17 1.75
N ILE A 22 7.25 1.15 2.30
CA ILE A 22 5.81 1.33 2.03
C ILE A 22 5.58 1.66 0.55
N ALA A 23 6.37 2.57 -0.03
CA ALA A 23 6.25 2.92 -1.44
C ALA A 23 6.56 1.74 -2.38
N GLU A 24 7.56 0.91 -2.04
CA GLU A 24 7.86 -0.33 -2.75
C GLU A 24 6.68 -1.31 -2.66
N LEU A 25 6.13 -1.53 -1.46
CA LEU A 25 4.97 -2.39 -1.26
C LEU A 25 3.72 -1.88 -2.01
N GLU A 26 3.50 -0.56 -2.05
CA GLU A 26 2.41 0.05 -2.83
C GLU A 26 2.60 -0.20 -4.34
N ALA A 27 3.82 -0.05 -4.85
CA ALA A 27 4.14 -0.33 -6.25
C ALA A 27 3.99 -1.82 -6.60
N VAL A 28 4.45 -2.72 -5.73
CA VAL A 28 4.28 -4.18 -5.89
C VAL A 28 2.80 -4.53 -5.86
N THR A 29 2.03 -3.96 -4.94
CA THR A 29 0.58 -4.17 -4.86
C THR A 29 -0.10 -3.73 -6.16
N LEU A 30 0.22 -2.53 -6.66
CA LEU A 30 -0.32 -2.05 -7.94
C LEU A 30 0.03 -2.98 -9.11
N SER A 31 1.29 -3.42 -9.18
CA SER A 31 1.75 -4.34 -10.21
C SER A 31 1.02 -5.68 -10.12
N TYR A 32 0.87 -6.25 -8.92
CA TYR A 32 0.13 -7.49 -8.68
C TYR A 32 -1.30 -7.40 -9.22
N TYR A 33 -2.04 -6.34 -8.89
CA TYR A 33 -3.41 -6.17 -9.37
C TYR A 33 -3.48 -5.96 -10.88
N ASN A 34 -2.54 -5.20 -11.45
CA ASN A 34 -2.46 -5.01 -12.89
C ASN A 34 -2.01 -6.27 -13.64
N GLN A 35 -1.31 -7.21 -13.02
CA GLN A 35 -0.93 -8.48 -13.66
C GLN A 35 -2.00 -9.56 -13.48
N THR A 36 -2.58 -9.68 -12.29
CA THR A 36 -3.54 -10.74 -11.95
C THR A 36 -4.95 -10.44 -12.43
N ARG A 37 -5.35 -9.16 -12.45
CA ARG A 37 -6.71 -8.75 -12.79
C ARG A 37 -6.83 -7.97 -14.10
N ALA A 38 -5.72 -7.61 -14.75
CA ALA A 38 -5.85 -7.15 -16.12
C ALA A 38 -6.33 -8.32 -16.98
N GLY A 39 -7.52 -8.16 -17.57
CA GLY A 39 -8.05 -9.11 -18.53
C GLY A 39 -7.18 -9.18 -19.78
N LYS A 40 -7.72 -9.82 -20.83
CA LYS A 40 -7.01 -10.02 -22.11
C LYS A 40 -6.42 -8.73 -22.71
N ASP A 41 -7.00 -7.57 -22.39
CA ASP A 41 -6.57 -6.26 -22.87
C ASP A 41 -5.32 -5.69 -22.16
N LYS A 42 -4.80 -6.33 -21.10
CA LYS A 42 -3.63 -5.89 -20.31
C LYS A 42 -3.70 -4.43 -19.82
N LYS A 43 -4.90 -3.84 -19.77
CA LYS A 43 -5.08 -2.47 -19.29
C LYS A 43 -4.90 -2.41 -17.79
N PRO A 44 -4.25 -1.36 -17.26
CA PRO A 44 -4.14 -1.20 -15.82
C PRO A 44 -5.54 -1.08 -15.22
N VAL A 45 -5.80 -1.88 -14.19
CA VAL A 45 -7.08 -1.96 -13.48
C VAL A 45 -7.03 -1.23 -12.15
N ALA A 46 -5.83 -1.10 -11.56
CA ALA A 46 -5.58 -0.34 -10.34
C ALA A 46 -4.90 1.00 -10.68
N SER A 47 -5.42 2.09 -10.11
CA SER A 47 -4.90 3.45 -10.30
C SER A 47 -3.96 3.87 -9.17
N LYS A 48 -4.25 3.46 -7.94
CA LYS A 48 -3.46 3.80 -6.76
C LYS A 48 -3.56 2.70 -5.70
N ALA A 49 -2.46 2.37 -5.05
CA ALA A 49 -2.46 1.64 -3.79
C ALA A 49 -2.01 2.59 -2.69
N THR A 50 -2.57 2.44 -1.50
CA THR A 50 -2.12 3.17 -0.31
C THR A 50 -2.04 2.19 0.83
N LEU A 51 -0.85 2.03 1.40
CA LEU A 51 -0.58 1.10 2.50
C LEU A 51 -0.20 1.87 3.77
N THR A 52 -0.62 1.34 4.91
CA THR A 52 -0.36 1.85 6.24
C THR A 52 0.19 0.71 7.08
N PRO A 53 1.38 0.86 7.69
CA PRO A 53 1.93 -0.16 8.57
C PRO A 53 1.07 -0.31 9.83
N ASN A 54 0.76 -1.55 10.19
CA ASN A 54 0.14 -1.92 11.44
C ASN A 54 1.20 -2.23 12.51
N LYS A 55 0.76 -2.21 13.77
CA LYS A 55 1.62 -2.47 14.93
C LYS A 55 2.19 -3.90 14.94
N ASP A 56 1.50 -4.83 14.30
CA ASP A 56 1.87 -6.25 14.23
C ASP A 56 2.92 -6.54 13.14
N GLY A 57 3.35 -5.52 12.39
CA GLY A 57 4.29 -5.65 11.28
C GLY A 57 3.64 -6.04 9.95
N SER A 58 2.32 -6.21 9.92
CA SER A 58 1.53 -6.23 8.68
C SER A 58 1.31 -4.81 8.15
N TYR A 59 0.82 -4.70 6.91
CA TYR A 59 0.40 -3.45 6.32
C TYR A 59 -1.06 -3.57 5.90
N GLU A 60 -1.90 -2.62 6.28
CA GLU A 60 -3.25 -2.51 5.76
C GLU A 60 -3.33 -1.40 4.73
N GLY A 61 -4.16 -1.58 3.71
CA GLY A 61 -4.29 -0.56 2.71
C GLY A 61 -5.49 -0.71 1.82
N VAL A 62 -5.56 0.20 0.86
CA VAL A 62 -6.66 0.30 -0.08
C VAL A 62 -6.10 0.44 -1.49
N VAL A 63 -6.57 -0.42 -2.38
CA VAL A 63 -6.32 -0.35 -3.81
C VAL A 63 -7.52 0.32 -4.47
N GLN A 64 -7.29 1.48 -5.07
CA GLN A 64 -8.25 2.19 -5.90
C GLN A 64 -8.19 1.62 -7.31
N MET A 65 -9.35 1.21 -7.83
CA MET A 65 -9.49 0.67 -9.18
C MET A 65 -9.98 1.77 -10.14
N PHE A 66 -9.60 1.67 -11.42
CA PHE A 66 -10.05 2.62 -12.44
C PHE A 66 -11.56 2.61 -12.68
N ASN A 67 -12.26 1.54 -12.30
CA ASN A 67 -13.72 1.46 -12.33
C ASN A 67 -14.40 2.15 -11.12
N GLY A 68 -13.62 2.86 -10.29
CA GLY A 68 -14.10 3.53 -9.09
C GLY A 68 -14.28 2.62 -7.88
N SER A 69 -14.10 1.30 -8.00
CA SER A 69 -14.14 0.39 -6.85
C SER A 69 -12.92 0.55 -5.95
N GLN A 70 -13.07 0.25 -4.68
CA GLN A 70 -11.97 0.17 -3.73
C GLN A 70 -11.89 -1.23 -3.15
N ILE A 71 -10.66 -1.72 -2.95
CA ILE A 71 -10.41 -3.04 -2.38
C ILE A 71 -9.49 -2.83 -1.20
N SER A 72 -9.96 -3.18 -0.01
CA SER A 72 -9.09 -3.26 1.16
C SER A 72 -8.14 -4.44 0.98
N VAL A 73 -6.87 -4.24 1.26
CA VAL A 73 -5.84 -5.27 1.19
C VAL A 73 -5.05 -5.26 2.48
N ALA A 74 -4.79 -6.44 3.04
CA ALA A 74 -3.79 -6.62 4.07
C ALA A 74 -2.57 -7.31 3.42
N VAL A 75 -1.40 -6.75 3.66
CA VAL A 75 -0.11 -7.23 3.16
C VAL A 75 0.68 -7.71 4.36
N ILE A 76 1.06 -8.99 4.35
CA ILE A 76 1.84 -9.61 5.42
C ILE A 76 3.18 -10.03 4.81
N GLU A 77 4.27 -9.48 5.33
CA GLU A 77 5.63 -9.90 5.02
C GLU A 77 5.97 -11.07 5.96
N ASP A 78 6.16 -12.26 5.41
CA ASP A 78 6.67 -13.41 6.16
C ASP A 78 8.15 -13.14 6.47
N LYS A 79 8.50 -13.05 7.75
CA LYS A 79 9.86 -12.71 8.18
C LYS A 79 10.85 -13.86 8.01
N ASP A 80 10.35 -15.09 7.90
CA ASP A 80 11.19 -16.28 7.77
C ASP A 80 11.49 -16.60 6.30
N SER A 81 10.53 -16.37 5.39
CA SER A 81 10.73 -16.60 3.95
C SER A 81 11.01 -15.35 3.12
N GLY A 82 10.65 -14.16 3.63
CA GLY A 82 10.66 -12.91 2.87
C GLY A 82 9.53 -12.80 1.84
N ASP A 83 8.58 -13.75 1.85
CA ASP A 83 7.45 -13.73 0.94
C ASP A 83 6.39 -12.71 1.37
N ILE A 84 5.73 -12.12 0.38
CA ILE A 84 4.68 -11.13 0.59
C ILE A 84 3.33 -11.77 0.30
N HIS A 85 2.50 -11.90 1.33
CA HIS A 85 1.14 -12.40 1.22
C HIS A 85 0.13 -11.24 1.11
N PHE A 86 -0.68 -11.26 0.05
CA PHE A 86 -1.78 -10.33 -0.15
C PHE A 86 -3.11 -10.97 0.25
N ILE A 87 -3.78 -10.41 1.26
CA ILE A 87 -5.10 -10.81 1.71
C ILE A 87 -6.09 -9.74 1.25
N GLU A 88 -6.95 -10.10 0.30
CA GLU A 88 -8.00 -9.19 -0.17
C GLU A 88 -9.17 -9.18 0.81
N GLY A 89 -9.50 -8.00 1.32
CA GLY A 89 -10.69 -7.73 2.10
C GLY A 89 -11.94 -7.54 1.22
N PRO A 90 -13.10 -7.25 1.84
CA PRO A 90 -14.34 -7.07 1.09
C PRO A 90 -14.21 -5.91 0.10
N LYS A 91 -14.56 -6.17 -1.16
CA LYS A 91 -14.63 -5.14 -2.20
C LYS A 91 -15.73 -4.15 -1.82
N THR A 92 -15.35 -2.89 -1.63
CA THR A 92 -16.31 -1.82 -1.39
C THR A 92 -16.43 -0.98 -2.66
N THR A 93 -17.63 -0.91 -3.21
CA THR A 93 -17.94 0.11 -4.21
C THR A 93 -18.29 1.39 -3.44
N PRO A 94 -17.61 2.52 -3.66
CA PRO A 94 -18.07 3.78 -3.12
C PRO A 94 -19.49 4.00 -3.66
N LYS A 95 -20.45 4.02 -2.74
CA LYS A 95 -21.84 4.37 -3.05
C LYS A 95 -21.77 5.78 -3.62
N ALA A 96 -22.16 5.94 -4.89
CA ALA A 96 -22.26 7.27 -5.51
C ALA A 96 -22.95 8.21 -4.51
N PRO A 97 -22.45 9.44 -4.31
CA PRO A 97 -23.10 10.38 -3.41
C PRO A 97 -24.55 10.46 -3.85
N LYS A 98 -25.48 10.05 -2.98
CA LYS A 98 -26.92 10.28 -3.21
C LYS A 98 -27.03 11.78 -3.40
N LYS A 99 -27.25 12.20 -4.65
CA LYS A 99 -27.57 13.58 -4.99
C LYS A 99 -28.78 13.94 -4.14
N ALA A 100 -28.56 14.70 -3.07
CA ALA A 100 -29.64 15.27 -2.29
C ALA A 100 -30.43 16.13 -3.26
N ARG A 101 -31.65 15.69 -3.58
CA ARG A 101 -32.56 16.37 -4.48
C ARG A 101 -33.53 17.18 -3.64
#